data_AF-A0A1D3L3T9-F1
#
_entry.id   AF-A0A1D3L3T9-F1
#
_cell.length_a   1.000
_cell.length_b   1.000
_cell.length_c   1.000
_cell.angle_alpha   90.00
_cell.angle_beta   90.00
_cell.angle_gamma   90.00
#
_symmetry.space_group_name_H-M   'P 1'
#
loop_
_entity.id
_entity.type
_entity.pdbx_description
1 polymer ?
#
loop_
_entity_poly.entity_id
_entity_poly.type
_entity_poly.pdbx_seq_one_letter_code
_entity_poly.pdbx_strand_id
1 'polypeptide(L)'
;MELKARKFLGKKVLDSDLFVVGEVSDFEFDTETWLIRALMVSTGIMGIEGSFKVTCEEVDKVGDQIMLKLNKDEIDERAERPLQRSTENAKKTLENVGKSVTKTGEDIKKTVASKSLRKKEEE
;
A
#
# COMPACT_ATOMS: atom_id res chain seq x y z
N MET A 1 -34.65 -14.08 -5.41
CA MET A 1 -33.80 -14.85 -4.47
C MET A 1 -33.36 -13.87 -3.39
N GLU A 2 -33.80 -14.03 -2.15
CA GLU A 2 -33.43 -13.12 -1.06
C GLU A 2 -32.15 -13.63 -0.41
N LEU A 3 -31.04 -12.90 -0.59
CA LEU A 3 -29.74 -13.26 -0.05
C LEU A 3 -29.52 -12.46 1.24
N LYS A 4 -29.48 -13.15 2.38
CA LYS A 4 -29.21 -12.50 3.68
C LYS A 4 -27.76 -12.03 3.72
N ALA A 5 -27.53 -10.75 3.96
CA ALA A 5 -26.19 -10.13 4.09
C ALA A 5 -25.27 -10.91 5.04
N ARG A 6 -25.85 -11.44 6.14
CA ARG A 6 -25.13 -12.25 7.15
C ARG A 6 -24.50 -13.54 6.60
N LYS A 7 -24.94 -14.02 5.44
CA LYS A 7 -24.35 -15.19 4.77
C LYS A 7 -23.07 -14.86 3.99
N PHE A 8 -22.81 -13.59 3.74
CA PHE A 8 -21.62 -13.14 3.00
C PHE A 8 -20.41 -12.98 3.92
N LEU A 9 -20.62 -12.60 5.18
CA LEU A 9 -19.54 -12.47 6.17
C LEU A 9 -18.75 -13.78 6.31
N GLY A 10 -17.42 -13.67 6.30
CA GLY A 10 -16.48 -14.79 6.39
C GLY A 10 -16.41 -15.66 5.13
N LYS A 11 -17.11 -15.31 4.03
CA LYS A 11 -16.92 -16.01 2.76
C LYS A 11 -15.57 -15.68 2.16
N LYS A 12 -14.93 -16.70 1.58
CA LYS A 12 -13.69 -16.53 0.82
C LYS A 12 -13.96 -15.75 -0.46
N VAL A 13 -13.07 -14.82 -0.73
CA VAL A 13 -13.05 -14.01 -1.95
C VAL A 13 -11.88 -14.50 -2.80
N LEU A 14 -12.18 -14.73 -4.08
CA LEU A 14 -11.26 -15.19 -5.11
C LEU A 14 -11.05 -14.09 -6.15
N ASP A 15 -9.83 -13.98 -6.68
CA ASP A 15 -9.57 -13.20 -7.89
C ASP A 15 -10.05 -13.91 -9.17
N SER A 16 -9.84 -13.27 -10.31
CA SER A 16 -10.16 -13.83 -11.63
C SER A 16 -9.37 -15.10 -11.98
N ASP A 17 -8.20 -15.29 -11.35
CA ASP A 17 -7.31 -16.44 -11.51
C ASP A 17 -7.59 -17.57 -10.48
N LEU A 18 -8.67 -17.45 -9.69
CA LEU A 18 -9.11 -18.40 -8.66
C LEU A 18 -8.15 -18.52 -7.45
N PHE A 19 -7.33 -17.51 -7.20
CA PHE A 19 -6.55 -17.39 -5.97
C PHE A 19 -7.36 -16.73 -4.86
N VAL A 20 -7.23 -17.27 -3.64
CA VAL A 20 -7.86 -16.67 -2.45
C VAL A 20 -7.14 -15.38 -2.10
N VAL A 21 -7.86 -14.27 -2.18
CA VAL A 21 -7.33 -12.95 -1.85
C VAL A 21 -7.67 -12.51 -0.44
N GLY A 22 -8.77 -13.01 0.12
CA GLY A 22 -9.21 -12.64 1.46
C GLY A 22 -10.56 -13.22 1.84
N GLU A 23 -11.18 -12.63 2.85
CA GLU A 23 -12.53 -12.94 3.31
C GLU A 23 -13.38 -11.67 3.42
N VAL A 24 -14.70 -11.81 3.30
CA VAL A 24 -15.62 -10.67 3.49
C VAL A 24 -15.69 -10.34 4.99
N SER A 25 -15.22 -9.14 5.35
CA SER A 25 -15.25 -8.64 6.71
C SER A 25 -16.48 -7.78 7.00
N ASP A 26 -16.95 -7.02 6.01
CA ASP A 26 -18.10 -6.11 6.16
C ASP A 26 -18.76 -5.79 4.80
N PHE A 27 -19.81 -4.98 4.82
CA PHE A 27 -20.52 -4.50 3.63
C PHE A 27 -21.05 -3.07 3.81
N GLU A 28 -20.98 -2.30 2.73
CA GLU A 28 -21.56 -0.97 2.65
C GLU A 28 -22.95 -1.08 2.04
N PHE A 29 -23.96 -0.54 2.73
CA PHE A 29 -25.34 -0.52 2.25
C PHE A 29 -25.88 0.91 2.22
N ASP A 30 -26.79 1.13 1.29
CA ASP A 30 -27.49 2.38 1.13
C ASP A 30 -28.68 2.46 2.10
N THR A 31 -28.78 3.53 2.89
CA THR A 31 -29.82 3.66 3.93
C THR A 31 -31.19 4.06 3.37
N GLU A 32 -31.26 4.52 2.12
CA GLU A 32 -32.52 4.91 1.47
C GLU A 32 -33.14 3.74 0.71
N THR A 33 -32.30 3.02 -0.04
CA THR A 33 -32.70 1.91 -0.93
C THR A 33 -32.51 0.53 -0.30
N TRP A 34 -31.81 0.42 0.83
CA TRP A 34 -31.48 -0.83 1.52
C TRP A 34 -30.70 -1.84 0.66
N LEU A 35 -29.99 -1.34 -0.36
CA LEU A 35 -29.16 -2.17 -1.25
C LEU A 35 -27.70 -2.17 -0.81
N ILE A 36 -27.06 -3.33 -0.91
CA ILE A 36 -25.61 -3.45 -0.71
C ILE A 36 -24.92 -2.82 -1.92
N ARG A 37 -24.09 -1.80 -1.67
CA ARG A 37 -23.31 -1.09 -2.69
C ARG A 37 -21.91 -1.68 -2.88
N ALA A 38 -21.32 -2.17 -1.80
CA ALA A 38 -19.97 -2.71 -1.81
C ALA A 38 -19.73 -3.71 -0.67
N LEU A 39 -18.70 -4.53 -0.84
CA LEU A 39 -18.17 -5.45 0.14
C LEU A 39 -16.79 -4.97 0.61
N MET A 40 -16.52 -5.11 1.91
CA MET A 40 -15.17 -4.97 2.47
C MET A 40 -14.53 -6.35 2.55
N VAL A 41 -13.34 -6.47 1.97
CA VAL A 41 -12.57 -7.71 1.96
C VAL A 41 -11.31 -7.51 2.77
N SER A 42 -11.11 -8.34 3.80
CA SER A 42 -9.88 -8.37 4.60
C SER A 42 -8.85 -9.29 3.95
N THR A 43 -7.68 -8.72 3.66
CA THR A 43 -6.49 -9.42 3.17
C THR A 43 -5.51 -9.51 4.33
N GLY A 44 -5.64 -10.55 5.15
CA GLY A 44 -4.82 -10.73 6.35
C GLY A 44 -3.98 -12.00 6.29
N ILE A 45 -2.66 -11.85 6.35
CA ILE A 45 -1.73 -12.94 6.65
C ILE A 45 -0.92 -12.50 7.86
N MET A 46 -1.05 -13.22 8.98
CA MET A 46 -0.15 -13.17 10.14
C MET A 46 0.34 -11.76 10.55
N GLY A 47 -0.58 -10.87 10.94
CA GLY A 47 -0.27 -9.60 11.60
C GLY A 47 -0.20 -8.35 10.71
N ILE A 48 -0.42 -8.47 9.40
CA ILE A 48 -0.62 -7.32 8.51
C ILE A 48 -2.07 -7.38 8.02
N GLU A 49 -2.92 -6.55 8.61
CA GLU A 49 -4.33 -6.44 8.27
C GLU A 49 -4.46 -5.39 7.16
N GLY A 50 -4.69 -5.85 5.94
CA GLY A 50 -5.13 -4.99 4.84
C GLY A 50 -6.62 -5.18 4.61
N SER A 51 -7.30 -4.13 4.17
CA SER A 51 -8.67 -4.24 3.66
C SER A 51 -8.80 -3.47 2.36
N PHE A 52 -9.66 -3.95 1.47
CA PHE A 52 -10.02 -3.21 0.27
C PHE A 52 -11.53 -3.28 0.03
N LYS A 53 -12.02 -2.23 -0.62
CA LYS A 53 -13.42 -2.11 -1.02
C LYS A 53 -13.62 -2.74 -2.40
N VAL A 54 -14.67 -3.54 -2.52
CA VAL A 54 -15.11 -4.18 -3.77
C VAL A 54 -16.52 -3.72 -4.07
N THR A 55 -16.74 -3.09 -5.22
CA THR A 55 -18.10 -2.72 -5.63
C THR A 55 -18.83 -3.91 -6.26
N CYS A 56 -20.16 -3.88 -6.26
CA CYS A 56 -20.97 -4.95 -6.86
C CYS A 56 -20.70 -5.17 -8.35
N GLU A 57 -20.15 -4.18 -9.07
CA GLU A 57 -19.80 -4.27 -10.50
C GLU A 57 -18.56 -5.14 -10.75
N GLU A 58 -17.68 -5.21 -9.76
CA GLU A 58 -16.41 -5.95 -9.79
C GLU A 58 -16.58 -7.42 -9.41
N VAL A 59 -17.76 -7.78 -8.89
CA VAL A 59 -18.14 -9.16 -8.60
C VAL A 59 -18.56 -9.85 -9.89
N ASP A 60 -17.93 -10.98 -10.20
CA ASP A 60 -18.31 -11.84 -11.33
C ASP A 60 -19.39 -12.83 -10.92
N LYS A 61 -19.13 -13.57 -9.83
CA LYS A 61 -20.02 -14.63 -9.35
C LYS A 61 -20.14 -14.65 -7.85
N VAL A 62 -21.36 -14.94 -7.39
CA VAL A 62 -21.70 -15.13 -5.97
C VAL A 62 -22.20 -16.56 -5.79
N GLY A 63 -21.44 -17.37 -5.06
CA GLY A 63 -21.82 -18.73 -4.69
C GLY A 63 -21.43 -19.04 -3.25
N ASP A 64 -20.82 -20.20 -3.03
CA ASP A 64 -20.20 -20.49 -1.75
C ASP A 64 -18.98 -19.59 -1.48
N GLN A 65 -18.30 -19.21 -2.57
CA GLN A 65 -17.21 -18.25 -2.62
C GLN A 65 -17.62 -17.06 -3.53
N ILE A 66 -16.97 -15.93 -3.34
CA ILE A 66 -17.19 -14.72 -4.14
C ILE A 66 -16.03 -14.60 -5.12
N MET A 67 -16.32 -14.51 -6.40
CA MET A 67 -15.32 -14.40 -7.45
C MET A 67 -15.33 -12.99 -8.02
N LEU A 68 -14.15 -12.37 -8.09
CA LEU A 68 -13.96 -11.03 -8.62
C LEU A 68 -13.52 -11.08 -10.07
N LYS A 69 -13.76 -9.98 -10.79
CA LYS A 69 -13.22 -9.74 -12.13
C LYS A 69 -11.77 -9.23 -12.09
N LEU A 70 -11.33 -8.74 -10.95
CA LEU A 70 -10.01 -8.19 -10.70
C LEU A 70 -8.98 -9.32 -10.51
N ASN A 71 -7.75 -9.08 -10.94
CA ASN A 71 -6.62 -9.97 -10.66
C ASN A 71 -5.92 -9.58 -9.34
N LYS A 72 -4.96 -10.40 -8.91
CA LYS A 72 -4.20 -10.16 -7.68
C LYS A 72 -3.42 -8.83 -7.67
N ASP A 73 -2.84 -8.42 -8.80
CA ASP A 73 -2.02 -7.20 -8.87
C ASP A 73 -2.87 -5.94 -8.66
N GLU A 74 -4.07 -5.90 -9.26
CA GLU A 74 -5.04 -4.81 -9.07
C GLU A 74 -5.55 -4.73 -7.62
N ILE A 75 -5.68 -5.88 -6.96
CA ILE A 75 -6.09 -5.96 -5.55
C ILE A 75 -4.97 -5.49 -4.63
N ASP A 76 -3.72 -5.84 -4.92
CA ASP A 76 -2.55 -5.44 -4.16
C ASP A 76 -2.29 -3.92 -4.19
N GLU A 77 -2.62 -3.25 -5.30
CA GLU A 77 -2.52 -1.78 -5.42
C GLU A 77 -3.59 -1.06 -4.59
N ARG A 78 -4.79 -1.65 -4.48
CA ARG A 78 -5.93 -1.07 -3.76
C ARG A 78 -5.98 -1.41 -2.28
N ALA A 79 -5.40 -2.53 -1.89
CA ALA A 79 -5.29 -2.90 -0.48
C ALA A 79 -4.48 -1.83 0.23
N GLU A 80 -5.12 -1.07 1.12
CA GLU A 80 -4.45 -0.10 1.99
C GLU A 80 -3.53 -0.87 2.96
N ARG A 81 -2.34 -1.23 2.49
CA ARG A 81 -1.33 -1.89 3.30
C ARG A 81 -0.61 -0.83 4.11
N PRO A 82 -0.59 -0.90 5.46
CA PRO A 82 0.15 0.05 6.29
C PRO A 82 1.69 0.04 6.02
N LEU A 83 2.20 -0.93 5.25
CA LEU A 83 3.62 -1.07 4.91
C LEU A 83 4.15 -0.18 3.77
N GLN A 84 3.33 0.63 3.09
CA GLN A 84 3.88 1.58 2.11
C GLN A 84 4.50 2.84 2.74
N ARG A 85 4.27 3.11 4.04
CA ARG A 85 4.93 4.25 4.71
C ARG A 85 6.42 4.02 4.95
N SER A 86 6.91 2.79 5.07
CA SER A 86 8.32 2.54 5.34
C SER A 86 9.22 2.79 4.12
N THR A 87 8.73 2.62 2.89
CA THR A 87 9.52 2.88 1.68
C THR A 87 9.57 4.36 1.31
N GLU A 88 8.51 5.13 1.54
CA GLU A 88 8.53 6.58 1.29
C GLU A 88 9.36 7.34 2.32
N ASN A 89 9.29 6.94 3.59
CA ASN A 89 10.14 7.50 4.64
C ASN A 89 11.62 7.14 4.44
N ALA A 90 11.92 5.92 3.97
CA ALA A 90 13.30 5.53 3.62
C ALA A 90 13.85 6.34 2.43
N LYS A 91 13.04 6.63 1.42
CA LYS A 91 13.45 7.49 0.29
C LYS A 91 13.79 8.91 0.75
N LYS A 92 12.97 9.51 1.63
CA LYS A 92 13.23 10.84 2.19
C LYS A 92 14.49 10.90 3.08
N THR A 93 14.79 9.87 3.85
CA THR A 93 16.01 9.86 4.70
C THR A 93 17.28 9.70 3.88
N LEU A 94 17.27 8.88 2.82
CA LEU A 94 18.42 8.70 1.91
C LEU A 94 18.73 9.97 1.10
N GLU A 95 17.70 10.69 0.64
CA GLU A 95 17.88 11.96 -0.10
C GLU A 95 18.53 13.05 0.76
N ASN A 96 18.12 13.16 2.03
CA ASN A 96 18.67 14.14 2.96
C ASN A 96 20.12 13.82 3.36
N VAL A 97 20.46 12.53 3.53
CA VAL A 97 21.85 12.11 3.79
C VAL A 97 22.73 12.42 2.58
N GLY A 98 22.25 12.17 1.36
CA GLY A 98 22.98 12.50 0.12
C GLY A 98 23.32 13.99 0.00
N LYS A 99 22.36 14.87 0.31
CA LYS A 99 22.56 16.33 0.31
C LYS A 99 23.51 16.82 1.40
N SER A 100 23.52 16.18 2.57
CA SER A 100 24.45 16.52 3.65
C SER A 100 25.90 16.11 3.34
N VAL A 101 26.11 14.96 2.71
CA VAL A 101 27.45 14.46 2.36
C VAL A 101 28.12 15.30 1.27
N THR A 102 27.37 15.76 0.27
CA THR A 102 27.91 16.62 -0.80
C THR A 102 28.34 17.98 -0.26
N LYS A 103 27.52 18.60 0.60
CA LYS A 103 27.82 19.89 1.23
C LYS A 103 29.07 19.82 2.10
N THR A 104 29.18 18.79 2.97
CA THR A 104 30.37 18.58 3.80
C THR A 104 31.63 18.29 2.96
N GLY A 105 31.51 17.57 1.85
CA GLY A 105 32.64 17.35 0.93
C GLY A 105 33.14 18.64 0.26
N GLU A 106 32.22 19.57 -0.06
CA GLU A 106 32.53 20.85 -0.68
C GLU A 106 33.22 21.81 0.31
N ASP A 107 32.74 21.85 1.56
CA ASP A 107 33.35 22.64 2.64
C ASP A 107 34.77 22.16 2.96
N ILE A 108 35.01 20.84 3.00
CA ILE A 108 36.34 20.27 3.22
C ILE A 108 37.30 20.66 2.08
N LYS A 109 36.87 20.61 0.81
CA LYS A 109 37.66 21.04 -0.34
C LYS A 109 38.10 22.51 -0.24
N LYS A 110 37.21 23.39 0.20
CA LYS A 110 37.51 24.82 0.36
C LYS A 110 38.49 25.10 1.51
N THR A 111 38.39 24.34 2.60
CA THR A 111 39.31 24.45 3.75
C THR A 111 40.70 23.89 3.45
N VAL A 112 40.84 22.81 2.67
CA VAL A 112 42.17 22.29 2.28
C VAL A 112 42.85 23.14 1.20
N ALA A 113 42.08 23.73 0.27
CA ALA A 113 42.62 24.64 -0.74
C ALA A 113 43.19 25.94 -0.13
N SER A 114 42.52 26.48 0.89
CA SER A 114 42.99 27.68 1.60
C SER A 114 44.19 27.44 2.53
N LYS A 115 44.40 26.20 3.00
CA LYS A 115 45.57 25.83 3.83
C LYS A 115 46.85 25.58 3.02
N SER A 116 46.73 25.25 1.73
CA SER A 116 47.88 25.04 0.84
C SER A 116 48.58 26.34 0.39
N LEU A 117 47.91 27.49 0.48
CA LEU A 117 48.47 28.79 0.07
C LEU A 117 49.25 29.51 1.18
N ARG A 118 49.09 29.13 2.45
CA ARG A 118 49.82 29.75 3.59
C ARG A 118 51.21 29.15 3.85
N LYS A 119 51.65 28.17 3.07
CA LYS A 119 52.94 27.48 3.27
C LYS A 119 54.03 27.90 2.27
N LYS A 120 53.82 28.99 1.53
CA LYS A 120 54.76 29.52 0.51
C LYS A 120 55.31 30.92 0.82
N GLU A 121 55.08 31.46 2.02
CA GLU A 121 55.62 32.77 2.44
C GLU A 121 56.65 32.69 3.58
N GLU A 122 57.18 31.51 3.88
CA GLU A 122 58.35 31.36 4.77
C GLU A 122 59.40 30.48 4.08
N GLU A 123 60.12 31.06 3.11
CA GLU A 123 61.50 30.66 2.76
C GLU A 123 62.26 31.86 2.20
#